data_AF-A0A2N2V9U0-F1
#
_entry.id   AF-A0A2N2V9U0-F1
#
_cell.length_a   1.000
_cell.length_b   1.000
_cell.length_c   1.000
_cell.angle_alpha   90.00
_cell.angle_beta   90.00
_cell.angle_gamma   90.00
#
_symmetry.space_group_name_H-M   'P 1'
#
loop_
_entity.id
_entity.type
_entity.pdbx_description
1 polymer ?
#
loop_
_entity_poly.entity_id
_entity_poly.type
_entity_poly.pdbx_seq_one_letter_code
_entity_poly.pdbx_strand_id
1 'polypeptide(L)' 'MSINQAINFLLPEDLARQLGERARARRLAANLTRRTLAEQSGVPESTIRKFEVTGLIGLLHPIKNQ' A
#
# COMPACT_ATOMS: atom_id res chain seq x y z
N MET A 1 15.33 -25.46 19.01
CA MET A 1 15.00 -24.08 18.61
C MET A 1 13.48 -23.97 18.68
N SER A 2 12.94 -23.27 19.70
CA SER A 2 11.50 -23.27 20.00
C SER A 2 10.73 -22.54 18.90
N ILE A 3 9.73 -23.20 18.31
CA ILE A 3 8.82 -22.64 17.31
C ILE A 3 7.77 -21.80 18.06
N ASN A 4 8.18 -20.68 18.63
CA ASN A 4 7.27 -19.69 19.22
C ASN A 4 6.91 -18.64 18.16
N GLN A 5 6.52 -19.08 16.96
CA GLN A 5 5.82 -18.19 16.05
C GLN A 5 4.37 -18.20 16.48
N ALA A 6 3.99 -17.24 17.32
CA ALA A 6 2.59 -16.92 17.56
C ALA A 6 1.94 -16.76 16.18
N ILE A 7 1.05 -17.68 15.80
CA ILE A 7 0.24 -17.54 14.60
C ILE A 7 -0.68 -16.36 14.88
N ASN A 8 -0.25 -15.19 14.43
CA ASN A 8 -1.03 -13.97 14.54
C ASN A 8 -2.18 -14.08 13.54
N PHE A 9 -3.36 -14.46 14.01
CA PHE A 9 -4.59 -14.40 13.21
C PHE A 9 -5.00 -12.94 13.06
N LEU A 10 -4.37 -12.26 12.11
CA LEU A 10 -4.86 -10.98 11.62
C LEU A 10 -6.09 -11.26 10.78
N LEU A 11 -7.17 -10.52 11.05
CA LEU A 11 -8.29 -10.48 10.13
C LEU A 11 -7.79 -9.90 8.78
N PRO A 12 -8.34 -10.32 7.63
CA PRO A 12 -7.90 -9.84 6.33
C PRO A 12 -7.82 -8.30 6.23
N GLU A 13 -8.75 -7.59 6.87
CA GLU A 13 -8.80 -6.14 6.96
C GLU A 13 -7.63 -5.54 7.74
N ASP A 14 -7.17 -6.20 8.80
CA ASP A 14 -6.01 -5.76 9.58
C ASP A 14 -4.72 -5.94 8.78
N LEU A 15 -4.61 -7.06 8.07
CA LEU A 15 -3.48 -7.32 7.19
C LEU A 15 -3.43 -6.28 6.04
N ALA A 16 -4.57 -6.00 5.41
CA ALA A 16 -4.67 -4.97 4.39
C ALA A 16 -4.22 -3.61 4.96
N ARG A 17 -4.80 -3.17 6.07
CA ARG A 17 -4.45 -1.89 6.70
C ARG A 17 -2.94 -1.78 7.00
N GLN A 18 -2.34 -2.83 7.55
CA GLN A 18 -0.89 -2.87 7.79
C GLN A 18 -0.08 -2.76 6.49
N LEU A 19 -0.55 -3.37 5.40
CA LEU A 19 0.10 -3.23 4.10
C LEU A 19 0.05 -1.79 3.58
N GLY A 20 -1.10 -1.12 3.71
CA GLY A 20 -1.27 0.29 3.37
C GLY A 20 -0.35 1.22 4.18
N GLU A 21 -0.26 0.99 5.49
CA GLU A 21 0.63 1.72 6.39
C GLU A 21 2.11 1.53 6.01
N ARG A 22 2.52 0.29 5.72
CA ARG A 22 3.89 -0.02 5.26
C ARG A 22 4.21 0.63 3.93
N ALA A 23 3.28 0.65 2.99
CA ALA A 23 3.45 1.32 1.71
C ALA A 23 3.66 2.83 1.90
N ARG A 24 2.86 3.46 2.77
CA ARG A 24 3.03 4.88 3.15
C ARG A 24 4.40 5.13 3.78
N ALA A 25 4.82 4.29 4.71
CA ALA A 25 6.11 4.42 5.37
C ALA A 25 7.27 4.34 4.37
N ARG A 26 7.23 3.39 3.42
CA ARG A 26 8.25 3.28 2.37
C ARG A 26 8.25 4.48 1.42
N ARG A 27 7.09 4.98 1.02
CA ARG A 27 7.00 6.19 0.19
C ARG A 27 7.66 7.39 0.87
N LEU A 28 7.34 7.60 2.15
CA LEU A 28 7.91 8.71 2.92
C LEU A 28 9.42 8.52 3.15
N ALA A 29 9.88 7.30 3.44
CA ALA A 29 11.31 7.00 3.56
C ALA A 29 12.09 7.26 2.26
N ALA A 30 11.44 7.13 1.11
CA ALA A 30 11.98 7.49 -0.20
C ALA A 30 11.82 9.00 -0.54
N ASN A 31 11.35 9.83 0.40
CA ASN A 31 11.05 11.25 0.19
C ASN A 31 10.10 11.54 -0.98
N LEU A 32 9.19 10.62 -1.28
CA LEU A 32 8.22 10.78 -2.37
C LEU A 32 6.91 11.38 -1.85
N THR A 33 6.40 12.41 -2.52
CA THR A 33 5.00 12.80 -2.37
C THR A 33 4.10 11.77 -3.06
N ARG A 34 2.79 11.76 -2.77
CA ARG A 34 1.87 10.87 -3.49
C ARG A 34 1.78 11.24 -4.97
N ARG A 35 1.76 12.53 -5.29
CA ARG A 35 1.84 13.05 -6.66
C ARG A 35 3.07 12.53 -7.40
N THR A 36 4.25 12.65 -6.80
CA THR A 36 5.50 12.15 -7.40
C THR A 36 5.46 10.65 -7.63
N LEU A 37 4.95 9.88 -6.66
CA LEU A 37 4.78 8.42 -6.83
C LEU A 37 3.75 8.10 -7.92
N ALA A 38 2.69 8.89 -8.04
CA ALA A 38 1.67 8.71 -9.09
C ALA A 38 2.26 8.90 -10.48
N GLU A 39 3.04 9.96 -10.68
CA GLU A 39 3.77 10.24 -11.92
C GLU A 39 4.74 9.10 -12.27
N GLN A 40 5.47 8.59 -11.29
CA GLN A 40 6.46 7.52 -11.51
C GLN A 40 5.84 6.14 -11.76
N SER A 41 4.71 5.83 -11.13
CA SER A 41 4.08 4.50 -11.19
C SER A 41 2.95 4.39 -12.21
N GLY A 42 2.45 5.52 -12.71
CA GLY A 42 1.23 5.56 -13.54
C GLY A 42 -0.06 5.27 -12.74
N VAL A 43 0.03 5.11 -11.42
CA VAL A 43 -1.13 4.90 -10.55
C VAL A 43 -1.67 6.26 -10.09
N PRO A 44 -2.98 6.54 -10.23
CA PRO A 44 -3.53 7.83 -9.79
C PRO A 44 -3.24 8.13 -8.31
N GLU A 45 -2.96 9.40 -8.00
CA GLU A 45 -2.69 9.85 -6.63
C GLU A 45 -3.85 9.50 -5.65
N SER A 46 -5.09 9.54 -6.13
CA SER A 46 -6.28 9.14 -5.37
C SER A 46 -6.28 7.65 -5.02
N THR A 47 -5.80 6.80 -5.93
CA THR A 47 -5.64 5.36 -5.73
C THR A 47 -4.53 5.07 -4.72
N ILE A 48 -3.38 5.76 -4.84
CA ILE A 48 -2.29 5.68 -3.85
C ILE A 48 -2.80 6.10 -2.47
N ARG A 49 -3.51 7.23 -2.39
CA ARG A 49 -4.11 7.70 -1.12
C ARG A 49 -5.07 6.66 -0.53
N LYS A 50 -5.97 6.10 -1.34
CA LYS A 50 -6.93 5.08 -0.88
C LYS A 50 -6.18 3.85 -0.35
N PHE A 51 -5.22 3.34 -1.10
CA PHE A 51 -4.41 2.19 -0.72
C PHE A 51 -3.64 2.43 0.59
N GLU A 52 -3.02 3.60 0.76
CA GLU A 52 -2.31 3.93 2.01
C GLU A 52 -3.23 4.02 3.24
N VAL A 53 -4.52 4.31 3.05
CA VAL A 53 -5.50 4.45 4.14
C VAL A 53 -6.16 3.12 4.46
N THR A 54 -6.55 2.35 3.44
CA THR A 54 -7.36 1.14 3.63
C THR A 54 -6.59 -0.15 3.43
N GLY A 55 -5.44 -0.11 2.74
CA GLY A 55 -4.74 -1.31 2.30
C GLY A 55 -5.39 -2.06 1.15
N LEU A 56 -6.53 -1.55 0.65
CA LEU A 56 -7.29 -2.19 -0.40
C LEU A 56 -6.97 -1.51 -1.73
N ILE A 57 -6.60 -2.33 -2.72
CA ILE A 57 -6.44 -1.91 -4.10
C ILE A 57 -7.22 -2.88 -5.00
N GLY A 58 -7.95 -2.33 -5.98
CA GLY A 58 -8.58 -3.15 -7.01
C GLY A 58 -7.52 -3.61 -8.01
N LEU A 59 -7.63 -4.85 -8.50
CA LEU A 59 -6.67 -5.47 -9.42
C LEU A 59 -6.50 -4.72 -10.77
N LEU A 60 -7.46 -3.86 -11.13
CA LEU A 60 -7.48 -3.19 -12.44
C LEU A 60 -7.90 -1.73 -12.28
N HIS A 61 -6.92 -0.83 -12.25
CA HIS A 61 -7.10 0.49 -12.82
C HIS A 61 -6.31 0.47 -14.13
N PRO A 62 -6.89 0.81 -15.29
CA PRO A 62 -6.10 0.91 -16.50
C PRO A 62 -5.03 1.98 -16.23
N ILE A 63 -3.78 1.54 -16.21
CA ILE A 63 -2.61 2.41 -16.27
C ILE A 63 -2.76 3.09 -17.64
N LYS A 64 -3.41 4.25 -17.68
CA LYS A 64 -3.56 5.02 -18.92
C LYS A 64 -2.18 5.59 -19.21
N ASN A 65 -1.39 4.86 -19.99
CA ASN A 65 -0.37 5.46 -20.82
C ASN A 65 -1.09 6.45 -21.74
N GLN A 66 -0.89 7.74 -21.48
CA GLN A 66 -1.02 8.75 -22.53
C GLN A 66 0.09 8.51 -23.55
#